data_AF-A0A5C6YKC5-F1
#
_entry.id   AF-A0A5C6YKC5-F1
#
_cell.length_a   1.000
_cell.length_b   1.000
_cell.length_c   1.000
_cell.angle_alpha   90.00
_cell.angle_beta   90.00
_cell.angle_gamma   90.00
#
_symmetry.space_group_name_H-M   'P 1'
#
loop_
_entity.id
_entity.type
_entity.pdbx_description
1 polymer ?
#
loop_
_entity_poly.entity_id
_entity_poly.type
_entity_poly.pdbx_seq_one_letter_code
_entity_poly.pdbx_strand_id
1 'polypeptide(L)'
;LLETDLYKFTMWQAMLHRHPQAQAEYRFACRNTPQYPLATLVADLERELDHLCALTFRPDELDYLRGLRFMKPDFIDLLRIFRFQRDFISVRADGERLEIIVRGPQVHVMGFEIFVLAMVNELYFRRFDAAPAIEEGRRRLKRKVETVRAFVRDEAPRRHPFQFFDFGLRRRFSGAWHEEVLRTLRDELPETFRGTSNVLLAKELGLVPIGTMAHEYLQAYQATGVRLRDHQKAALEDWVQEYRGDLGIALTDVIGMDA
;
A
#
# COMPACT_ATOMS: atom_id res chain seq x y z
N LEU A 1 -3.72 -10.17 -7.63
CA LEU A 1 -2.78 -9.03 -7.46
C LEU A 1 -3.40 -7.84 -6.71
N LEU A 2 -4.58 -7.98 -6.09
CA LEU A 2 -5.21 -6.89 -5.33
C LEU A 2 -4.65 -6.65 -3.92
N GLU A 3 -3.73 -7.49 -3.43
CA GLU A 3 -3.18 -7.34 -2.07
C GLU A 3 -2.13 -6.22 -1.99
N THR A 4 -2.56 -5.00 -2.27
CA THR A 4 -1.77 -3.77 -2.26
C THR A 4 -2.66 -2.61 -1.77
N ASP A 5 -2.03 -1.49 -1.44
CA ASP A 5 -2.74 -0.29 -0.99
C ASP A 5 -3.42 0.42 -2.19
N LEU A 6 -4.66 0.93 -2.03
CA LEU A 6 -5.41 1.59 -3.11
C LEU A 6 -4.62 2.71 -3.81
N TYR A 7 -3.83 3.48 -3.04
CA TYR A 7 -3.05 4.58 -3.60
C TYR A 7 -2.04 4.12 -4.67
N LYS A 8 -1.66 2.84 -4.68
CA LYS A 8 -0.80 2.29 -5.73
C LYS A 8 -1.50 2.23 -7.07
N PHE A 9 -2.76 1.79 -7.12
CA PHE A 9 -3.52 1.79 -8.36
C PHE A 9 -3.79 3.20 -8.86
N THR A 10 -4.12 4.11 -7.95
CA THR A 10 -4.45 5.49 -8.33
C THR A 10 -3.22 6.25 -8.82
N MET A 11 -2.07 6.14 -8.16
CA MET A 11 -0.85 6.73 -8.70
C MET A 11 -0.41 6.05 -9.99
N TRP A 12 -0.59 4.75 -10.13
CA TRP A 12 -0.20 4.03 -11.33
C TRP A 12 -1.01 4.47 -12.55
N GLN A 13 -2.32 4.58 -12.42
CA GLN A 13 -3.17 5.14 -13.48
C GLN A 13 -2.72 6.57 -13.85
N ALA A 14 -2.49 7.44 -12.86
CA ALA A 14 -2.05 8.82 -13.11
C ALA A 14 -0.70 8.86 -13.83
N MET A 15 0.27 8.05 -13.40
CA MET A 15 1.59 7.96 -14.01
C MET A 15 1.55 7.36 -15.42
N LEU A 16 0.68 6.38 -15.67
CA LEU A 16 0.48 5.82 -17.00
C LEU A 16 0.00 6.89 -17.99
N HIS A 17 -0.97 7.71 -17.59
CA HIS A 17 -1.55 8.71 -18.49
C HIS A 17 -0.68 9.95 -18.67
N ARG A 18 0.09 10.33 -17.65
CA ARG A 18 0.86 11.60 -17.65
C ARG A 18 2.33 11.40 -18.00
N HIS A 19 2.95 10.34 -17.50
CA HIS A 19 4.39 10.10 -17.63
C HIS A 19 4.70 8.61 -17.90
N PRO A 20 4.15 7.99 -18.96
CA PRO A 20 4.36 6.56 -19.25
C PRO A 20 5.84 6.19 -19.46
N GLN A 21 6.67 7.15 -19.87
CA GLN A 21 8.10 7.00 -20.10
C GLN A 21 8.95 7.10 -18.82
N ALA A 22 8.37 7.48 -17.68
CA ALA A 22 9.11 7.71 -16.45
C ALA A 22 9.92 6.48 -16.05
N GLN A 23 11.15 6.69 -15.58
CA GLN A 23 12.01 5.67 -15.01
C GLN A 23 12.14 5.92 -13.52
N ALA A 24 12.17 4.85 -12.73
CA ALA A 24 12.32 4.94 -11.28
C ALA A 24 13.29 3.88 -10.75
N GLU A 25 13.92 4.21 -9.63
CA GLU A 25 14.67 3.28 -8.80
C GLU A 25 14.16 3.39 -7.36
N TYR A 26 13.78 2.26 -6.77
CA TYR A 26 13.37 2.13 -5.38
C TYR A 26 14.41 1.28 -4.65
N ARG A 27 14.74 1.68 -3.41
CA ARG A 27 15.67 0.96 -2.55
C ARG A 27 14.99 0.62 -1.24
N PHE A 28 15.06 -0.65 -0.84
CA PHE A 28 14.62 -1.08 0.48
C PHE A 28 15.54 -0.51 1.55
N ALA A 29 14.94 -0.09 2.67
CA ALA A 29 15.68 0.38 3.83
C ALA A 29 15.04 -0.16 5.11
N CYS A 30 15.80 -0.94 5.89
CA CYS A 30 15.46 -1.24 7.27
C CYS A 30 16.03 -0.14 8.17
N ARG A 31 15.18 0.59 8.89
CA ARG A 31 15.58 1.73 9.74
C ARG A 31 15.89 1.33 11.19
N ASN A 32 15.59 0.09 11.57
CA ASN A 32 15.77 -0.44 12.92
C ASN A 32 16.82 -1.54 12.90
N THR A 33 17.45 -1.80 14.04
CA THR A 33 18.29 -3.00 14.22
C THR A 33 17.38 -4.22 14.38
N PRO A 34 17.39 -5.18 13.44
CA PRO A 34 16.60 -6.41 13.54
C PRO A 34 17.21 -7.35 14.59
N GLN A 35 16.41 -8.28 15.12
CA GLN A 35 16.91 -9.29 16.08
C GLN A 35 17.82 -10.33 15.41
N TYR A 36 17.71 -10.50 14.08
CA TYR A 36 18.53 -11.41 13.30
C TYR A 36 18.93 -10.73 11.97
N PRO A 37 20.06 -11.13 11.35
CA PRO A 37 20.49 -10.60 10.06
C PRO A 37 19.43 -10.79 8.96
N LEU A 38 18.91 -9.69 8.40
CA LEU A 38 17.91 -9.77 7.32
C LEU A 38 18.47 -10.37 6.04
N ALA A 39 19.80 -10.37 5.85
CA ALA A 39 20.47 -11.08 4.76
C ALA A 39 20.07 -12.56 4.66
N THR A 40 19.69 -13.17 5.78
CA THR A 40 19.25 -14.57 5.78
C THR A 40 17.86 -14.78 5.18
N LEU A 41 17.13 -13.72 4.83
CA LEU A 41 15.82 -13.80 4.16
C LEU A 41 15.94 -13.92 2.63
N VAL A 42 17.14 -13.74 2.06
CA VAL A 42 17.34 -13.66 0.59
C VAL A 42 16.70 -14.84 -0.13
N ALA A 43 17.01 -16.07 0.25
CA ALA A 43 16.50 -17.26 -0.44
C ALA A 43 14.98 -17.42 -0.31
N ASP A 44 14.38 -16.99 0.80
CA ASP A 44 12.93 -17.04 0.98
C ASP A 44 12.24 -15.95 0.16
N LEU A 45 12.78 -14.72 0.20
CA LEU A 45 12.26 -13.60 -0.56
C LEU A 45 12.34 -13.81 -2.07
N GLU A 46 13.42 -14.42 -2.55
CA GLU A 46 13.59 -14.82 -3.96
C GLU A 46 12.43 -15.71 -4.42
N ARG A 47 12.05 -16.72 -3.64
CA ARG A 47 10.92 -17.61 -3.98
C ARG A 47 9.58 -16.88 -3.98
N GLU A 48 9.35 -15.99 -3.01
CA GLU A 48 8.11 -15.21 -2.97
C GLU A 48 8.04 -14.20 -4.12
N LEU A 49 9.18 -13.66 -4.57
CA LEU A 49 9.28 -12.80 -5.75
C LEU A 49 9.03 -13.54 -7.06
N ASP A 50 9.56 -14.76 -7.19
CA ASP A 50 9.26 -15.63 -8.34
C ASP A 50 7.76 -15.94 -8.40
N HIS A 51 7.14 -16.20 -7.24
CA HIS A 51 5.69 -16.38 -7.16
C HIS A 51 4.95 -15.11 -7.57
N LEU A 52 5.32 -13.93 -7.04
CA LEU A 52 4.73 -12.65 -7.40
C LEU A 52 4.79 -12.38 -8.91
N CYS A 53 5.92 -12.69 -9.56
CA CYS A 53 6.10 -12.51 -11.01
C CYS A 53 5.28 -13.51 -11.85
N ALA A 54 4.89 -14.65 -11.28
CA ALA A 54 4.00 -15.61 -11.93
C ALA A 54 2.51 -15.22 -11.87
N LEU A 55 2.13 -14.34 -10.93
CA LEU A 55 0.74 -13.90 -10.75
C LEU A 55 0.25 -13.03 -11.91
N THR A 56 -1.05 -13.15 -12.18
CA THR A 56 -1.81 -12.26 -13.07
C THR A 56 -3.07 -11.77 -12.36
N PHE A 57 -3.60 -10.65 -12.80
CA PHE A 57 -4.93 -10.22 -12.37
C PHE A 57 -5.99 -11.23 -12.83
N ARG A 58 -6.88 -11.61 -11.92
CA ARG A 58 -8.04 -12.46 -12.24
C ARG A 58 -9.20 -11.62 -12.78
N PRO A 59 -10.12 -12.20 -13.58
CA PRO A 59 -11.27 -11.45 -14.09
C PRO A 59 -12.09 -10.75 -12.99
N ASP A 60 -12.34 -11.41 -11.87
CA ASP A 60 -13.10 -10.86 -10.75
C ASP A 60 -12.35 -9.72 -10.02
N GLU A 61 -11.01 -9.75 -10.03
CA GLU A 61 -10.19 -8.65 -9.51
C GLU A 61 -10.30 -7.41 -10.41
N LEU A 62 -10.25 -7.59 -11.73
CA LEU A 62 -10.40 -6.51 -12.70
C LEU A 62 -11.81 -5.92 -12.70
N ASP A 63 -12.83 -6.76 -12.55
CA ASP A 63 -14.22 -6.33 -12.45
C ASP A 63 -14.46 -5.48 -11.20
N TYR A 64 -13.86 -5.86 -10.07
CA TYR A 64 -13.89 -5.06 -8.85
C TYR A 64 -13.27 -3.67 -9.06
N LEU A 65 -12.06 -3.60 -9.64
CA LEU A 65 -11.40 -2.33 -9.92
C LEU A 65 -12.20 -1.47 -10.91
N ARG A 66 -12.79 -2.07 -11.95
CA ARG A 66 -13.66 -1.39 -12.92
C ARG A 66 -14.90 -0.79 -12.27
N GLY A 67 -15.37 -1.35 -11.16
CA GLY A 67 -16.47 -0.81 -10.37
C GLY A 67 -16.13 0.47 -9.60
N LEU A 68 -14.84 0.80 -9.43
CA LEU A 68 -14.42 2.04 -8.80
C LEU A 68 -14.58 3.20 -9.79
N ARG A 69 -15.40 4.20 -9.43
CA ARG A 69 -15.82 5.29 -10.32
C ARG A 69 -14.68 6.10 -10.98
N PHE A 70 -13.50 6.08 -10.35
CA PHE A 70 -12.31 6.82 -10.76
C PHE A 70 -11.28 5.97 -11.53
N MET A 71 -11.52 4.66 -11.70
CA MET A 71 -10.66 3.78 -12.49
C MET A 71 -11.09 3.78 -13.96
N LYS A 72 -10.16 4.08 -14.86
CA LYS A 72 -10.45 4.22 -16.29
C LYS A 72 -10.29 2.88 -17.03
N PRO A 73 -11.12 2.60 -18.07
CA PRO A 73 -11.10 1.31 -18.77
C PRO A 73 -9.74 0.92 -19.37
N ASP A 74 -8.99 1.88 -19.91
CA ASP A 74 -7.67 1.66 -20.52
C ASP A 74 -6.61 1.23 -19.49
N PHE A 75 -6.67 1.78 -18.28
CA PHE A 75 -5.84 1.30 -17.17
C PHE A 75 -6.21 -0.14 -16.77
N ILE A 76 -7.49 -0.47 -16.71
CA ILE A 76 -7.93 -1.85 -16.44
C ILE A 76 -7.45 -2.82 -17.55
N ASP A 77 -7.48 -2.39 -18.80
CA ASP A 77 -6.95 -3.17 -19.92
C ASP A 77 -5.44 -3.38 -19.85
N LEU A 78 -4.68 -2.38 -19.37
CA LEU A 78 -3.26 -2.57 -19.04
C LEU A 78 -3.09 -3.63 -17.94
N LEU A 79 -3.83 -3.53 -16.83
CA LEU A 79 -3.74 -4.49 -15.73
C LEU A 79 -4.06 -5.92 -16.16
N ARG A 80 -4.97 -6.11 -17.11
CA ARG A 80 -5.31 -7.43 -17.67
C ARG A 80 -4.11 -8.16 -18.28
N ILE A 81 -3.19 -7.44 -18.90
CA ILE A 81 -1.98 -8.00 -19.52
C ILE A 81 -0.72 -7.82 -18.67
N PHE A 82 -0.83 -7.10 -17.55
CA PHE A 82 0.28 -6.80 -16.68
C PHE A 82 0.81 -8.07 -15.97
N ARG A 83 2.13 -8.15 -15.91
CA ARG A 83 2.87 -9.06 -15.03
C ARG A 83 4.06 -8.33 -14.45
N PHE A 84 4.36 -8.60 -13.19
CA PHE A 84 5.65 -8.20 -12.61
C PHE A 84 6.77 -8.95 -13.35
N GLN A 85 7.87 -8.25 -13.65
CA GLN A 85 9.01 -8.82 -14.36
C GLN A 85 10.18 -8.97 -13.40
N ARG A 86 10.75 -10.17 -13.37
CA ARG A 86 11.86 -10.52 -12.46
C ARG A 86 13.11 -9.68 -12.73
N ASP A 87 13.34 -9.25 -13.96
CA ASP A 87 14.51 -8.45 -14.36
C ASP A 87 14.56 -7.05 -13.73
N PHE A 88 13.44 -6.54 -13.22
CA PHE A 88 13.39 -5.21 -12.61
C PHE A 88 13.70 -5.18 -11.11
N ILE A 89 13.88 -6.32 -10.47
CA ILE A 89 14.15 -6.39 -9.03
C ILE A 89 15.42 -7.21 -8.75
N SER A 90 16.26 -6.75 -7.85
CA SER A 90 17.41 -7.51 -7.36
C SER A 90 17.37 -7.59 -5.85
N VAL A 91 17.73 -8.77 -5.33
CA VAL A 91 17.82 -9.04 -3.90
C VAL A 91 19.21 -9.63 -3.64
N ARG A 92 19.93 -9.07 -2.67
CA ARG A 92 21.22 -9.62 -2.25
C ARG A 92 21.51 -9.37 -0.77
N ALA A 93 22.42 -10.16 -0.23
CA ALA A 93 23.02 -9.90 1.07
C ALA A 93 24.14 -8.84 0.92
N ASP A 94 24.15 -7.87 1.81
CA ASP A 94 25.26 -6.94 2.04
C ASP A 94 25.70 -7.06 3.51
N GLY A 95 26.63 -7.98 3.77
CA GLY A 95 26.93 -8.42 5.12
C GLY A 95 25.70 -9.01 5.80
N GLU A 96 25.29 -8.44 6.94
CA GLU A 96 24.07 -8.83 7.66
C GLU A 96 22.79 -8.19 7.11
N ARG A 97 22.93 -7.21 6.19
CA ARG A 97 21.82 -6.42 5.66
C ARG A 97 21.22 -7.09 4.44
N LEU A 98 19.92 -6.88 4.28
CA LEU A 98 19.19 -7.22 3.06
C LEU A 98 19.17 -5.99 2.15
N GLU A 99 19.75 -6.10 0.96
CA GLU A 99 19.64 -5.09 -0.08
C GLU A 99 18.59 -5.54 -1.10
N ILE A 100 17.63 -4.65 -1.39
CA ILE A 100 16.65 -4.83 -2.44
C ILE A 100 16.62 -3.55 -3.27
N ILE A 101 16.82 -3.70 -4.58
CA ILE A 101 16.75 -2.60 -5.55
C ILE A 101 15.70 -2.97 -6.58
N VAL A 102 14.77 -2.05 -6.85
CA VAL A 102 13.79 -2.19 -7.92
C VAL A 102 14.03 -1.06 -8.91
N ARG A 103 14.29 -1.36 -10.18
CA ARG A 103 14.63 -0.35 -11.19
C ARG A 103 14.02 -0.69 -12.55
N GLY A 104 13.44 0.31 -13.20
CA GLY A 104 12.87 0.18 -14.54
C GLY A 104 11.88 1.30 -14.85
N PRO A 105 11.05 1.15 -15.90
CA PRO A 105 9.98 2.09 -16.16
C PRO A 105 9.01 2.10 -14.97
N GLN A 106 8.67 3.27 -14.45
CA GLN A 106 7.95 3.44 -13.19
C GLN A 106 6.61 2.69 -13.18
N VAL A 107 5.89 2.73 -14.30
CA VAL A 107 4.63 1.98 -14.50
C VAL A 107 4.79 0.46 -14.42
N HIS A 108 6.00 -0.08 -14.53
CA HIS A 108 6.28 -1.50 -14.35
C HIS A 108 6.81 -1.85 -12.96
N VAL A 109 7.37 -0.87 -12.24
CA VAL A 109 8.09 -1.14 -10.99
C VAL A 109 7.43 -0.59 -9.72
N MET A 110 6.59 0.44 -9.81
CA MET A 110 6.02 1.11 -8.63
C MET A 110 5.14 0.19 -7.77
N GLY A 111 4.55 -0.84 -8.39
CA GLY A 111 3.73 -1.83 -7.69
C GLY A 111 4.51 -2.72 -6.73
N PHE A 112 5.82 -2.88 -6.89
CA PHE A 112 6.64 -3.77 -6.04
C PHE A 112 6.68 -3.33 -4.57
N GLU A 113 6.55 -2.02 -4.27
CA GLU A 113 6.77 -1.49 -2.91
C GLU A 113 5.98 -2.28 -1.84
N ILE A 114 4.66 -2.38 -2.01
CA ILE A 114 3.81 -2.94 -0.96
C ILE A 114 4.01 -4.45 -0.84
N PHE A 115 4.13 -5.16 -1.97
CA PHE A 115 4.42 -6.59 -1.96
C PHE A 115 5.74 -6.89 -1.27
N VAL A 116 6.82 -6.18 -1.65
CA VAL A 116 8.16 -6.39 -1.07
C VAL A 116 8.14 -6.13 0.44
N LEU A 117 7.53 -5.03 0.87
CA LEU A 117 7.45 -4.71 2.30
C LEU A 117 6.63 -5.75 3.09
N ALA A 118 5.48 -6.18 2.56
CA ALA A 118 4.66 -7.20 3.20
C ALA A 118 5.38 -8.56 3.27
N MET A 119 6.03 -8.99 2.19
CA MET A 119 6.80 -10.24 2.13
C MET A 119 7.97 -10.23 3.11
N VAL A 120 8.81 -9.20 3.09
CA VAL A 120 9.94 -9.08 4.02
C VAL A 120 9.47 -9.14 5.47
N ASN A 121 8.41 -8.41 5.78
CA ASN A 121 7.89 -8.32 7.14
C ASN A 121 7.29 -9.66 7.61
N GLU A 122 6.50 -10.33 6.76
CA GLU A 122 5.93 -11.63 7.11
C GLU A 122 7.01 -12.73 7.21
N LEU A 123 7.97 -12.79 6.27
CA LEU A 123 9.09 -13.72 6.35
C LEU A 123 9.94 -13.51 7.61
N TYR A 124 10.13 -12.26 8.03
CA TYR A 124 10.77 -11.94 9.30
C TYR A 124 9.98 -12.49 10.49
N PHE A 125 8.67 -12.24 10.53
CA PHE A 125 7.83 -12.66 11.66
C PHE A 125 7.56 -14.18 11.72
N ARG A 126 7.62 -14.89 10.60
CA ARG A 126 7.56 -16.37 10.54
C ARG A 126 8.69 -17.06 11.32
N ARG A 127 9.75 -16.35 11.69
CA ARG A 127 10.85 -16.86 12.50
C ARG A 127 10.58 -16.85 14.00
N PHE A 128 9.50 -16.20 14.43
CA PHE A 128 9.08 -16.13 15.81
C PHE A 128 7.92 -17.10 16.06
N ASP A 129 7.69 -17.44 17.32
CA ASP A 129 6.52 -18.24 17.69
C ASP A 129 5.23 -17.44 17.46
N ALA A 130 4.48 -17.83 16.44
CA ALA A 130 3.26 -17.14 16.04
C ALA A 130 2.13 -17.31 17.06
N ALA A 131 2.04 -18.44 17.76
CA ALA A 131 0.93 -18.72 18.66
C ALA A 131 0.81 -17.70 19.82
N PRO A 132 1.86 -17.45 20.64
CA PRO A 132 1.80 -16.45 21.69
C PRO A 132 1.68 -15.02 21.14
N ALA A 133 2.29 -14.74 19.97
CA ALA A 133 2.20 -13.43 19.33
C ALA A 133 0.76 -13.11 18.89
N ILE A 134 0.05 -14.07 18.29
CA ILE A 134 -1.34 -13.93 17.86
C ILE A 134 -2.27 -13.82 19.06
N GLU A 135 -2.07 -14.62 20.11
CA GLU A 135 -2.88 -14.52 21.33
C GLU A 135 -2.74 -13.14 21.99
N GLU A 136 -1.51 -12.64 22.11
CA GLU A 136 -1.27 -11.28 22.60
C GLU A 136 -1.86 -10.22 21.66
N GLY A 137 -1.80 -10.45 20.35
CA GLY A 137 -2.45 -9.62 19.33
C GLY A 137 -3.96 -9.49 19.56
N ARG A 138 -4.66 -10.62 19.75
CA ARG A 138 -6.10 -10.68 20.03
C ARG A 138 -6.46 -9.95 21.30
N ARG A 139 -5.70 -10.19 22.38
CA ARG A 139 -5.90 -9.50 23.67
C ARG A 139 -5.77 -7.98 23.51
N ARG A 140 -4.75 -7.50 22.77
CA ARG A 140 -4.56 -6.06 22.50
C ARG A 140 -5.65 -5.49 21.62
N LEU A 141 -6.07 -6.22 20.58
CA LEU A 141 -7.13 -5.81 19.66
C LEU A 141 -8.45 -5.64 20.42
N LYS A 142 -8.86 -6.66 21.19
CA LYS A 142 -10.08 -6.63 22.02
C LYS A 142 -10.09 -5.41 22.95
N ARG A 143 -9.00 -5.17 23.68
CA ARG A 143 -8.89 -4.02 24.58
C ARG A 143 -9.01 -2.67 23.85
N LYS A 144 -8.41 -2.54 22.66
CA LYS A 144 -8.53 -1.32 21.84
C LYS A 144 -9.96 -1.12 21.35
N VAL A 145 -10.62 -2.18 20.91
CA VAL A 145 -12.05 -2.16 20.52
C VAL A 145 -12.92 -1.69 21.68
N GLU A 146 -12.72 -2.24 22.88
CA GLU A 146 -13.42 -1.82 24.10
C GLU A 146 -13.20 -0.34 24.42
N THR A 147 -11.98 0.15 24.23
CA THR A 147 -11.62 1.57 24.43
C THR A 147 -12.36 2.47 23.44
N VAL A 148 -12.39 2.12 22.15
CA VAL A 148 -13.13 2.91 21.13
C VAL A 148 -14.62 2.88 21.43
N ARG A 149 -15.18 1.73 21.82
CA ARG A 149 -16.60 1.64 22.21
C ARG A 149 -16.93 2.50 23.41
N ALA A 150 -16.08 2.50 24.44
CA ALA A 150 -16.27 3.37 25.59
C ALA A 150 -16.25 4.84 25.18
N PHE A 151 -15.24 5.23 24.38
CA PHE A 151 -15.14 6.58 23.85
C PHE A 151 -16.40 7.02 23.08
N VAL A 152 -16.90 6.19 22.16
CA VAL A 152 -18.09 6.52 21.36
C VAL A 152 -19.36 6.63 22.22
N ARG A 153 -19.52 5.78 23.24
CA ARG A 153 -20.68 5.87 24.15
C ARG A 153 -20.68 7.15 24.99
N ASP A 154 -19.50 7.59 25.42
CA ASP A 154 -19.36 8.73 26.33
C ASP A 154 -19.19 10.06 25.58
N GLU A 155 -18.97 10.03 24.25
CA GLU A 155 -18.77 11.21 23.42
C GLU A 155 -20.09 11.93 23.12
N ALA A 156 -20.18 13.21 23.50
CA ALA A 156 -21.29 14.07 23.10
C ALA A 156 -21.33 14.24 21.56
N PRO A 157 -22.51 14.37 20.92
CA PRO A 157 -22.60 14.51 19.47
C PRO A 157 -21.72 15.63 18.92
N ARG A 158 -20.84 15.29 17.98
CA ARG A 158 -19.93 16.24 17.30
C ARG A 158 -20.31 16.41 15.84
N ARG A 159 -20.03 17.60 15.29
CA ARG A 159 -20.13 17.87 13.84
C ARG A 159 -19.29 16.89 13.01
N HIS A 160 -18.13 16.49 13.53
CA HIS A 160 -17.23 15.52 12.92
C HIS A 160 -16.96 14.40 13.94
N PRO A 161 -17.66 13.26 13.84
CA PRO A 161 -17.45 12.14 14.75
C PRO A 161 -16.08 11.49 14.52
N PHE A 162 -15.57 10.78 15.52
CA PHE A 162 -14.33 10.03 15.36
C PHE A 162 -14.48 8.93 14.30
N GLN A 163 -13.54 8.92 13.35
CA GLN A 163 -13.47 7.94 12.28
C GLN A 163 -12.03 7.54 12.06
N PHE A 164 -11.79 6.28 11.68
CA PHE A 164 -10.45 5.79 11.36
C PHE A 164 -10.48 4.76 10.23
N PHE A 165 -9.31 4.58 9.64
CA PHE A 165 -9.07 3.69 8.51
C PHE A 165 -7.88 2.80 8.81
N ASP A 166 -7.81 1.64 8.16
CA ASP A 166 -6.65 0.76 8.21
C ASP A 166 -5.68 1.07 7.07
N PHE A 167 -4.43 1.41 7.40
CA PHE A 167 -3.28 1.51 6.48
C PHE A 167 -2.14 0.55 6.91
N GLY A 168 -2.49 -0.63 7.41
CA GLY A 168 -1.57 -1.58 8.06
C GLY A 168 -0.80 -2.52 7.13
N LEU A 169 -1.16 -2.61 5.84
CA LEU A 169 -0.72 -3.67 4.93
C LEU A 169 0.80 -3.85 4.87
N ARG A 170 1.54 -2.78 4.57
CA ARG A 170 3.00 -2.84 4.32
C ARG A 170 3.86 -3.33 5.50
N ARG A 171 3.31 -3.38 6.71
CA ARG A 171 4.01 -3.82 7.95
C ARG A 171 3.18 -4.79 8.78
N ARG A 172 2.21 -5.47 8.16
CA ARG A 172 1.37 -6.47 8.85
C ARG A 172 2.21 -7.65 9.36
N PHE A 173 1.82 -8.22 10.49
CA PHE A 173 2.48 -9.42 11.03
C PHE A 173 2.38 -10.62 10.05
N SER A 174 1.17 -10.85 9.53
CA SER A 174 0.90 -11.80 8.45
C SER A 174 -0.38 -11.40 7.73
N GLY A 175 -0.62 -11.97 6.53
CA GLY A 175 -1.89 -11.82 5.82
C GLY A 175 -3.10 -12.23 6.67
N ALA A 176 -3.05 -13.43 7.26
CA ALA A 176 -4.13 -13.96 8.10
C ALA A 176 -4.43 -13.08 9.33
N TRP A 177 -3.40 -12.55 9.99
CA TRP A 177 -3.60 -11.64 11.12
C TRP A 177 -4.24 -10.32 10.68
N HIS A 178 -3.82 -9.77 9.53
CA HIS A 178 -4.40 -8.53 9.02
C HIS A 178 -5.89 -8.71 8.71
N GLU A 179 -6.26 -9.82 8.07
CA GLU A 179 -7.65 -10.18 7.81
C GLU A 179 -8.46 -10.31 9.11
N GLU A 180 -7.94 -11.00 10.13
CA GLU A 180 -8.60 -11.15 11.44
C GLU A 180 -8.87 -9.78 12.09
N VAL A 181 -7.87 -8.88 12.05
CA VAL A 181 -8.02 -7.51 12.55
C VAL A 181 -9.14 -6.78 11.80
N LEU A 182 -9.16 -6.82 10.46
CA LEU A 182 -10.17 -6.08 9.70
C LEU A 182 -11.58 -6.63 9.86
N ARG A 183 -11.74 -7.95 9.93
CA ARG A 183 -13.03 -8.59 10.26
C ARG A 183 -13.52 -8.11 11.62
N THR A 184 -12.65 -8.13 12.63
CA THR A 184 -12.99 -7.66 13.98
C THR A 184 -13.37 -6.18 13.99
N LEU A 185 -12.62 -5.31 13.32
CA LEU A 185 -12.92 -3.86 13.28
C LEU A 185 -14.23 -3.56 12.54
N ARG A 186 -14.50 -4.26 11.43
CA ARG A 186 -15.77 -4.16 10.69
C ARG A 186 -16.96 -4.56 11.56
N ASP A 187 -16.86 -5.68 12.24
CA ASP A 187 -17.97 -6.27 12.97
C ASP A 187 -18.20 -5.56 14.32
N GLU A 188 -17.12 -5.17 15.00
CA GLU A 188 -17.20 -4.63 16.36
C GLU A 188 -17.28 -3.09 16.40
N LEU A 189 -16.81 -2.37 15.36
CA LEU A 189 -16.72 -0.90 15.30
C LEU A 189 -17.31 -0.28 14.00
N PRO A 190 -18.49 -0.70 13.50
CA PRO A 190 -19.01 -0.26 12.20
C PRO A 190 -19.30 1.25 12.10
N GLU A 191 -19.50 1.93 13.23
CA GLU A 191 -19.79 3.38 13.26
C GLU A 191 -18.54 4.25 13.09
N THR A 192 -17.36 3.73 13.42
CA THR A 192 -16.10 4.50 13.45
C THR A 192 -15.06 3.97 12.47
N PHE A 193 -15.03 2.67 12.20
CA PHE A 193 -14.14 2.08 11.20
C PHE A 193 -14.72 2.27 9.80
N ARG A 194 -13.99 2.98 8.92
CA ARG A 194 -14.53 3.45 7.63
C ARG A 194 -13.95 2.76 6.41
N GLY A 195 -12.91 1.95 6.54
CA GLY A 195 -12.31 1.24 5.41
C GLY A 195 -10.85 0.86 5.61
N THR A 196 -10.26 0.29 4.57
CA THR A 196 -8.86 -0.18 4.54
C THR A 196 -8.20 0.25 3.24
N SER A 197 -6.89 0.47 3.23
CA SER A 197 -6.14 0.60 1.97
C SER A 197 -5.96 -0.70 1.24
N ASN A 198 -5.99 -1.86 1.92
CA ASN A 198 -5.80 -3.16 1.29
C ASN A 198 -6.97 -3.48 0.36
N VAL A 199 -6.74 -3.40 -0.95
CA VAL A 199 -7.80 -3.54 -1.96
C VAL A 199 -8.38 -4.96 -2.00
N LEU A 200 -7.56 -5.99 -1.75
CA LEU A 200 -8.04 -7.37 -1.65
C LEU A 200 -9.00 -7.53 -0.48
N LEU A 201 -8.61 -7.09 0.72
CA LEU A 201 -9.47 -7.20 1.90
C LEU A 201 -10.68 -6.26 1.83
N ALA A 202 -10.56 -5.11 1.15
CA ALA A 202 -11.72 -4.26 0.85
C ALA A 202 -12.77 -5.01 0.03
N LYS A 203 -12.33 -5.70 -1.05
CA LYS A 203 -13.19 -6.56 -1.88
C LYS A 203 -13.79 -7.72 -1.09
N GLU A 204 -12.97 -8.48 -0.37
CA GLU A 204 -13.40 -9.71 0.31
C GLU A 204 -14.29 -9.47 1.52
N LEU A 205 -14.10 -8.35 2.23
CA LEU A 205 -14.85 -8.03 3.45
C LEU A 205 -16.00 -7.05 3.22
N GLY A 206 -16.19 -6.57 2.00
CA GLY A 206 -17.19 -5.54 1.66
C GLY A 206 -16.89 -4.18 2.30
N LEU A 207 -15.61 -3.85 2.49
CA LEU A 207 -15.17 -2.57 3.03
C LEU A 207 -14.92 -1.55 1.91
N VAL A 208 -14.93 -0.27 2.28
CA VAL A 208 -14.53 0.80 1.36
C VAL A 208 -13.00 0.78 1.21
N PRO A 209 -12.45 0.71 -0.01
CA PRO A 209 -11.02 0.87 -0.23
C PRO A 209 -10.62 2.34 -0.08
N ILE A 210 -9.53 2.62 0.65
CA ILE A 210 -9.11 3.98 1.02
C ILE A 210 -7.68 4.25 0.57
N GLY A 211 -7.45 5.42 -0.02
CA GLY A 211 -6.11 5.88 -0.40
C GLY A 211 -6.21 6.92 -1.49
N THR A 212 -5.36 7.95 -1.43
CA THR A 212 -5.30 8.99 -2.46
C THR A 212 -3.97 8.90 -3.21
N MET A 213 -2.98 9.67 -2.80
CA MET A 213 -1.63 9.74 -3.37
C MET A 213 -0.57 9.47 -2.28
N ALA A 214 0.65 9.17 -2.69
CA ALA A 214 1.82 9.08 -1.81
C ALA A 214 2.92 10.05 -2.25
N HIS A 215 3.92 10.24 -1.38
CA HIS A 215 5.07 11.11 -1.64
C HIS A 215 5.77 10.78 -2.95
N GLU A 216 5.85 9.50 -3.34
CA GLU A 216 6.54 9.10 -4.58
C GLU A 216 5.95 9.75 -5.83
N TYR A 217 4.64 10.01 -5.87
CA TYR A 217 4.00 10.64 -7.02
C TYR A 217 4.46 12.08 -7.15
N LEU A 218 4.42 12.84 -6.06
CA LEU A 218 4.86 14.23 -6.01
C LEU A 218 6.40 14.35 -6.23
N GLN A 219 7.17 13.38 -5.72
CA GLN A 219 8.62 13.29 -5.91
C GLN A 219 8.99 12.94 -7.35
N ALA A 220 8.23 12.08 -8.03
CA ALA A 220 8.50 11.73 -9.44
C ALA A 220 8.54 12.97 -10.33
N TYR A 221 7.66 13.96 -10.07
CA TYR A 221 7.62 15.22 -10.82
C TYR A 221 8.91 16.04 -10.70
N GLN A 222 9.71 15.86 -9.64
CA GLN A 222 11.01 16.53 -9.50
C GLN A 222 12.02 16.07 -10.55
N ALA A 223 11.82 14.88 -11.13
CA ALA A 223 12.67 14.30 -12.17
C ALA A 223 11.98 14.29 -13.55
N THR A 224 10.88 15.02 -13.71
CA THR A 224 10.20 15.21 -15.01
C THR A 224 10.73 16.44 -15.75
N GLY A 225 10.17 16.75 -16.93
CA GLY A 225 10.48 17.98 -17.67
C GLY A 225 9.95 19.28 -17.05
N VAL A 226 9.30 19.23 -15.89
CA VAL A 226 8.79 20.41 -15.17
C VAL A 226 9.94 21.10 -14.42
N ARG A 227 9.92 22.43 -14.34
CA ARG A 227 10.88 23.17 -13.50
C ARG A 227 10.76 22.70 -12.06
N LEU A 228 11.88 22.43 -11.39
CA LEU A 228 11.87 21.91 -10.03
C LEU A 228 10.97 22.72 -9.08
N ARG A 229 11.02 24.06 -9.10
CA ARG A 229 10.17 24.90 -8.25
C ARG A 229 8.65 24.76 -8.48
N ASP A 230 8.23 24.24 -9.62
CA ASP A 230 6.83 24.08 -10.01
C ASP A 230 6.37 22.61 -9.93
N HIS A 231 7.25 21.68 -9.54
CA HIS A 231 6.98 20.23 -9.57
C HIS A 231 5.73 19.85 -8.79
N GLN A 232 5.56 20.41 -7.58
CA GLN A 232 4.44 20.08 -6.69
C GLN A 232 3.12 20.60 -7.27
N LYS A 233 3.12 21.81 -7.84
CA LYS A 233 1.95 22.39 -8.51
C LYS A 233 1.53 21.55 -9.71
N ALA A 234 2.50 21.17 -10.55
CA ALA A 234 2.24 20.33 -11.72
C ALA A 234 1.67 18.96 -11.33
N ALA A 235 2.23 18.32 -10.31
CA ALA A 235 1.76 17.03 -9.82
C ALA A 235 0.32 17.09 -9.30
N LEU A 236 -0.01 18.12 -8.50
CA LEU A 236 -1.35 18.34 -7.98
C LEU A 236 -2.37 18.67 -9.08
N GLU A 237 -1.98 19.50 -10.06
CA GLU A 237 -2.81 19.81 -11.22
C GLU A 237 -3.14 18.54 -12.00
N ASP A 238 -2.11 17.74 -12.35
CA ASP A 238 -2.33 16.48 -13.07
C ASP A 238 -3.21 15.50 -12.28
N TRP A 239 -3.09 15.47 -10.95
CA TRP A 239 -3.95 14.63 -10.09
C TRP A 239 -5.42 15.06 -10.16
N VAL A 240 -5.68 16.36 -10.04
CA VAL A 240 -7.02 16.92 -10.14
C VAL A 240 -7.61 16.69 -11.54
N GLN A 241 -6.82 16.83 -12.59
CA GLN A 241 -7.27 16.57 -13.96
C GLN A 241 -7.53 15.07 -14.21
N GLU A 242 -6.76 14.19 -13.58
CA GLU A 242 -6.93 12.74 -13.67
C GLU A 242 -8.23 12.27 -13.01
N TYR A 243 -8.52 12.78 -11.81
CA TYR A 243 -9.58 12.28 -10.95
C TYR A 243 -10.81 13.18 -10.82
N ARG A 244 -10.75 14.42 -11.32
CA ARG A 244 -11.91 15.34 -11.45
C ARG A 244 -12.75 15.47 -10.17
N GLY A 245 -12.08 15.58 -9.02
CA GLY A 245 -12.71 15.73 -7.70
C GLY A 245 -12.77 14.45 -6.87
N ASP A 246 -12.54 13.29 -7.48
CA ASP A 246 -12.19 12.08 -6.73
C ASP A 246 -10.81 12.17 -6.10
N LEU A 247 -10.62 11.43 -5.01
CA LEU A 247 -9.31 11.25 -4.36
C LEU A 247 -8.63 12.59 -3.99
N GLY A 248 -9.41 13.60 -3.61
CA GLY A 248 -8.98 14.99 -3.39
C GLY A 248 -8.24 15.26 -2.07
N ILE A 249 -7.49 14.28 -1.53
CA ILE A 249 -6.65 14.47 -0.34
C ILE A 249 -5.20 14.51 -0.79
N ALA A 250 -4.54 15.65 -0.58
CA ALA A 250 -3.15 15.88 -0.93
C ALA A 250 -2.22 15.72 0.29
N LEU A 251 -1.02 15.21 0.03
CA LEU A 251 0.09 15.28 0.99
C LEU A 251 0.77 16.65 0.91
N THR A 252 1.19 17.18 2.04
CA THR A 252 1.68 18.57 2.17
C THR A 252 3.13 18.67 2.64
N ASP A 253 3.82 17.55 2.78
CA ASP A 253 5.14 17.46 3.43
C ASP A 253 6.24 16.86 2.53
N VAL A 254 6.06 16.90 1.21
CA VAL A 254 7.11 16.46 0.25
C VAL A 254 8.32 17.38 0.28
N ILE A 255 8.08 18.69 0.41
CA ILE A 255 9.10 19.70 0.66
C ILE A 255 8.97 20.19 2.11
N GLY A 256 7.78 20.66 2.46
CA GLY A 256 7.41 21.19 3.77
C GLY A 256 6.09 21.95 3.67
N MET A 257 5.40 22.15 4.78
CA MET A 257 4.05 22.71 4.80
C MET A 257 3.95 24.14 4.23
N ASP A 258 5.01 24.95 4.36
CA ASP A 258 5.05 26.33 3.89
C ASP A 258 5.28 26.45 2.37
N ALA A 259 5.69 25.37 1.70
CA ALA A 259 6.18 25.36 0.32
C ALA A 259 5.08 25.20 -0.76
#